data_AF-A0A1S0TTQ4-F1
#
_entry.id   AF-A0A1S0TTQ4-F1
#
_cell.length_a   1.000
_cell.length_b   1.000
_cell.length_c   1.000
_cell.angle_alpha   90.00
_cell.angle_beta   90.00
_cell.angle_gamma   90.00
#
_symmetry.space_group_name_H-M   'P 1'
#
loop_
_entity.id
_entity.type
_entity.pdbx_description
1 polymer ?
#
loop_
_entity_poly.entity_id
_entity_poly.type
_entity_poly.pdbx_seq_one_letter_code
_entity_poly.pdbx_strand_id
1 'polypeptide(L)'
;MKGYFDNDELEFFLDMAMNESQRWLEATCRELFIDSDDFIYSLRYGTHLRKIINKIIPNCFDLSHSCHGKTIRTTRQILTEANIPYMKFEHYIDDEDWISQFLLICLYRLHIPRYLLFLREDLEQFEGFEKPYKQFITEQYI
;
A
#
# COMPACT_ATOMS: atom_id res chain seq x y z
N MET A 1 -19.22 28.62 9.08
CA MET A 1 -20.15 27.50 9.32
C MET A 1 -19.30 26.27 9.58
N LYS A 2 -19.29 25.72 10.80
CA LYS A 2 -18.64 24.43 11.08
C LYS A 2 -19.55 23.35 10.52
N GLY A 3 -19.19 22.75 9.38
CA GLY A 3 -19.87 21.58 8.86
C GLY A 3 -19.56 20.41 9.77
N TYR A 4 -20.49 20.08 10.67
CA TYR A 4 -20.50 18.75 11.26
C TYR A 4 -20.87 17.80 10.13
N PHE A 5 -19.91 17.00 9.64
CA PHE A 5 -20.27 15.84 8.83
C PHE A 5 -21.18 14.97 9.68
N ASP A 6 -22.30 14.56 9.08
CA ASP A 6 -23.09 13.49 9.65
C ASP A 6 -22.20 12.23 9.64
N ASN A 7 -22.10 11.55 10.77
CA ASN A 7 -21.22 10.39 10.89
C ASN A 7 -21.59 9.32 9.85
N ASP A 8 -22.88 9.25 9.52
CA ASP A 8 -23.43 8.35 8.51
C ASP A 8 -22.97 8.69 7.08
N GLU A 9 -22.76 9.97 6.76
CA GLU A 9 -22.26 10.40 5.45
C GLU A 9 -20.77 10.05 5.28
N LEU A 10 -19.98 10.21 6.34
CA LEU A 10 -18.57 9.81 6.33
C LEU A 10 -18.43 8.29 6.14
N GLU A 11 -19.15 7.49 6.91
CA GLU A 11 -19.13 6.02 6.75
C GLU A 11 -19.52 5.59 5.33
N PHE A 12 -20.53 6.23 4.73
CA PHE A 12 -20.90 5.99 3.33
C PHE A 12 -19.75 6.27 2.34
N PHE A 13 -19.02 7.37 2.50
CA PHE A 13 -17.88 7.68 1.62
C PHE A 13 -16.72 6.70 1.77
N LEU A 14 -16.50 6.19 2.97
CA LEU A 14 -15.45 5.20 3.23
C LEU A 14 -15.79 3.86 2.60
N ASP A 15 -17.03 3.40 2.75
CA ASP A 15 -17.52 2.20 2.10
C ASP A 15 -17.40 2.32 0.58
N MET A 16 -17.77 3.48 0.02
CA MET A 16 -17.60 3.75 -1.41
C MET A 16 -16.12 3.69 -1.83
N ALA A 17 -15.23 4.34 -1.09
CA ALA A 17 -13.80 4.36 -1.40
C ALA A 17 -13.18 2.96 -1.31
N MET A 18 -13.57 2.16 -0.32
CA MET A 18 -13.13 0.78 -0.16
C MET A 18 -13.60 -0.09 -1.33
N ASN A 19 -14.89 -0.01 -1.68
CA ASN A 19 -15.46 -0.77 -2.79
C ASN A 19 -14.81 -0.39 -4.13
N GLU A 20 -14.61 0.90 -4.41
CA GLU A 20 -13.96 1.33 -5.65
C GLU A 20 -12.47 0.95 -5.68
N SER A 21 -11.77 1.02 -4.53
CA SER A 21 -10.38 0.56 -4.43
C SER A 21 -10.25 -0.94 -4.68
N GLN A 22 -11.15 -1.74 -4.12
CA GLN A 22 -11.22 -3.17 -4.37
C GLN A 22 -11.43 -3.46 -5.86
N ARG A 23 -12.48 -2.87 -6.47
CA ARG A 23 -12.80 -3.08 -7.90
C ARG A 23 -11.63 -2.67 -8.81
N TRP A 24 -10.97 -1.55 -8.51
CA TRP A 24 -9.81 -1.10 -9.26
C TRP A 24 -8.64 -2.09 -9.16
N LEU A 25 -8.39 -2.63 -7.97
CA LEU A 25 -7.36 -3.65 -7.75
C LEU A 25 -7.67 -4.96 -8.45
N GLU A 26 -8.92 -5.42 -8.42
CA GLU A 26 -9.34 -6.64 -9.10
C GLU A 26 -9.14 -6.52 -10.61
N ALA A 27 -9.59 -5.40 -11.19
CA ALA A 27 -9.41 -5.12 -12.62
C ALA A 27 -7.93 -5.00 -12.99
N THR A 28 -7.15 -4.33 -12.15
CA THR A 28 -5.72 -4.10 -12.40
C THR A 28 -4.94 -5.40 -12.31
N CYS A 29 -5.11 -6.18 -11.26
CA CYS A 29 -4.39 -7.43 -11.00
C CYS A 29 -4.98 -8.65 -11.71
N ARG A 30 -6.22 -8.56 -12.22
CA ARG A 30 -6.98 -9.68 -12.81
C ARG A 30 -7.20 -10.84 -11.83
N GLU A 31 -7.44 -10.50 -10.57
CA GLU A 31 -7.70 -11.41 -9.46
C GLU A 31 -8.91 -10.88 -8.70
N LEU A 32 -9.80 -11.76 -8.25
CA LEU A 32 -11.01 -11.37 -7.51
C LEU A 32 -10.75 -11.59 -6.02
N PHE A 33 -11.27 -10.70 -5.18
CA PHE A 33 -11.31 -10.93 -3.73
C PHE A 33 -12.59 -11.69 -3.37
N ILE A 34 -12.50 -12.55 -2.36
CA ILE A 34 -13.66 -13.32 -1.89
C ILE A 34 -14.66 -12.42 -1.16
N ASP A 35 -14.13 -11.54 -0.31
CA ASP A 35 -14.87 -10.59 0.52
C ASP A 35 -13.96 -9.42 0.92
N SER A 36 -14.49 -8.50 1.74
CA SER A 36 -13.74 -7.35 2.24
C SER A 36 -12.55 -7.74 3.12
N ASP A 37 -12.66 -8.86 3.84
CA ASP A 37 -11.60 -9.32 4.75
C ASP A 37 -10.42 -9.84 3.95
N ASP A 38 -10.66 -10.59 2.87
CA ASP A 38 -9.64 -11.03 1.91
C ASP A 38 -8.95 -9.84 1.23
N PHE A 39 -9.71 -8.81 0.87
CA PHE A 39 -9.17 -7.56 0.33
C PHE A 39 -8.22 -6.85 1.32
N ILE A 40 -8.68 -6.61 2.55
CA ILE A 40 -7.89 -5.96 3.61
C ILE A 40 -6.66 -6.81 3.94
N TYR A 41 -6.83 -8.12 4.09
CA TYR A 41 -5.74 -9.06 4.32
C TYR A 41 -4.69 -8.93 3.22
N SER A 42 -5.10 -8.91 1.95
CA SER A 42 -4.16 -8.75 0.86
C SER A 42 -3.38 -7.42 0.89
N LEU A 43 -4.01 -6.31 1.31
CA LEU A 43 -3.32 -5.03 1.43
C LEU A 43 -2.28 -5.07 2.55
N ARG A 44 -2.64 -5.66 3.69
CA ARG A 44 -1.77 -5.81 4.87
C ARG A 44 -0.52 -6.62 4.60
N TYR A 45 -0.61 -7.69 3.81
CA TYR A 45 0.56 -8.49 3.42
C TYR A 45 1.25 -7.97 2.16
N GLY A 46 0.78 -6.83 1.62
CA GLY A 46 1.37 -6.17 0.46
C GLY A 46 1.30 -6.98 -0.82
N THR A 47 0.50 -8.05 -0.89
CA THR A 47 0.46 -8.95 -2.05
C THR A 47 0.03 -8.20 -3.30
N HIS A 48 -1.10 -7.50 -3.23
CA HIS A 48 -1.63 -6.71 -4.34
C HIS A 48 -0.87 -5.39 -4.53
N LEU A 49 -0.37 -4.76 -3.45
CA LEU A 49 0.44 -3.54 -3.54
C LEU A 49 1.75 -3.79 -4.31
N ARG A 50 2.46 -4.89 -4.02
CA ARG A 50 3.66 -5.30 -4.76
C ARG A 50 3.35 -5.63 -6.22
N LYS A 51 2.19 -6.24 -6.51
CA LYS A 51 1.73 -6.48 -7.90
C LYS A 51 1.52 -5.19 -8.68
N ILE A 52 0.94 -4.15 -8.06
CA ILE A 52 0.78 -2.83 -8.71
C ILE A 52 2.15 -2.26 -9.06
N ILE A 53 3.10 -2.25 -8.12
CA ILE A 53 4.45 -1.75 -8.41
C ILE A 53 5.08 -2.54 -9.54
N ASN A 54 4.94 -3.87 -9.57
CA ASN A 54 5.47 -4.69 -10.66
C ASN A 54 4.85 -4.42 -12.03
N LYS A 55 3.64 -3.86 -12.10
CA LYS A 55 3.04 -3.40 -13.36
C LYS A 55 3.66 -2.10 -13.86
N ILE A 56 4.12 -1.24 -12.94
CA ILE A 56 4.75 0.05 -13.26
C ILE A 56 6.26 -0.13 -13.50
N ILE A 57 6.90 -0.95 -12.67
CA ILE A 57 8.33 -1.26 -12.66
C ILE A 57 8.45 -2.79 -12.77
N PRO A 58 8.63 -3.33 -13.99
CA PRO A 58 8.64 -4.77 -14.21
C PRO A 58 9.62 -5.50 -13.29
N ASN A 59 9.16 -6.58 -12.66
CA ASN A 59 9.95 -7.46 -11.79
C ASN A 59 10.61 -6.77 -10.57
N CYS A 60 10.10 -5.64 -10.11
CA CYS A 60 10.65 -4.93 -8.95
C CYS A 60 10.65 -5.79 -7.67
N PHE A 61 9.48 -6.29 -7.27
CA PHE A 61 9.28 -7.23 -6.18
C PHE A 61 9.28 -8.68 -6.65
N ASP A 62 9.78 -9.59 -5.81
CA ASP A 62 9.53 -11.01 -6.00
C ASP A 62 8.10 -11.36 -5.56
N LEU A 63 7.30 -11.86 -6.50
CA LEU A 63 5.93 -12.32 -6.26
C LEU A 63 5.84 -13.85 -6.12
N SER A 64 6.97 -14.57 -6.21
CA SER A 64 6.96 -16.01 -6.07
C SER A 64 6.70 -16.37 -4.60
N HIS A 65 5.52 -16.92 -4.33
CA HIS A 65 5.22 -17.51 -3.03
C HIS A 65 6.10 -18.73 -2.84
N SER A 66 7.25 -18.56 -2.17
CA SER A 66 8.03 -19.62 -1.53
C SER A 66 8.03 -20.97 -2.27
N CYS A 67 8.38 -21.00 -3.56
CA CYS A 67 8.79 -22.26 -4.18
C CYS A 67 10.23 -22.49 -3.75
N HIS A 68 10.44 -23.45 -2.85
CA HIS A 68 11.74 -23.87 -2.34
C HIS A 68 12.86 -23.72 -3.37
N GLY A 69 13.75 -22.74 -3.16
CA GLY A 69 14.99 -22.58 -3.93
C GLY A 69 15.17 -21.27 -4.69
N LYS A 70 14.18 -20.37 -4.77
CA LYS A 70 14.43 -18.99 -5.25
C LYS A 70 14.88 -18.09 -4.11
N THR A 71 16.01 -17.42 -4.31
CA THR A 71 16.55 -16.41 -3.40
C THR A 71 15.61 -15.20 -3.38
N ILE A 72 15.10 -14.87 -2.18
CA ILE A 72 14.35 -13.65 -1.91
C ILE A 72 15.19 -12.46 -2.41
N ARG A 73 14.58 -11.56 -3.18
CA ARG A 73 15.27 -10.35 -3.64
C ARG A 73 15.59 -9.49 -2.43
N THR A 74 16.86 -9.10 -2.32
CA THR A 74 17.29 -8.18 -1.27
C THR A 74 16.69 -6.79 -1.47
N THR A 75 16.50 -6.02 -0.38
CA THR A 75 16.11 -4.60 -0.40
C THR A 75 16.96 -3.82 -1.38
N ARG A 76 18.27 -4.09 -1.39
CA ARG A 76 19.23 -3.47 -2.33
C ARG A 76 18.84 -3.72 -3.78
N GLN A 77 18.51 -4.96 -4.14
CA GLN A 77 18.10 -5.31 -5.51
C GLN A 77 16.78 -4.63 -5.89
N ILE A 78 15.79 -4.65 -5.00
CA ILE A 78 14.48 -4.03 -5.21
C ILE A 78 14.62 -2.52 -5.45
N LEU A 79 15.33 -1.82 -4.56
CA LEU A 79 15.55 -0.38 -4.68
C LEU A 79 16.40 -0.01 -5.90
N THR A 80 17.38 -0.84 -6.26
CA THR A 80 18.18 -0.63 -7.48
C THR A 80 17.33 -0.74 -8.74
N GLU A 81 16.46 -1.76 -8.83
CA GLU A 81 15.52 -1.93 -9.95
C GLU A 81 14.55 -0.74 -10.05
N ALA A 82 14.12 -0.22 -8.89
CA ALA A 82 13.30 0.98 -8.82
C ALA A 82 14.05 2.29 -9.08
N ASN A 83 15.36 2.24 -9.35
CA ASN A 83 16.24 3.40 -9.54
C ASN A 83 16.28 4.33 -8.32
N ILE A 84 16.34 3.75 -7.11
CA ILE A 84 16.38 4.46 -5.84
C ILE A 84 17.75 4.27 -5.19
N PRO A 85 18.47 5.36 -4.87
CA PRO A 85 19.75 5.27 -4.18
C PRO A 85 19.59 4.63 -2.79
N TYR A 86 20.00 3.38 -2.65
CA TYR A 86 19.80 2.56 -1.44
C TYR A 86 20.86 2.80 -0.34
N MET A 87 22.01 3.41 -0.67
CA MET A 87 23.15 3.61 0.24
C MET A 87 22.80 4.34 1.55
N LYS A 88 21.70 5.12 1.56
CA LYS A 88 21.24 5.85 2.74
C LYS A 88 20.35 5.02 3.67
N PHE A 89 19.85 3.87 3.19
CA PHE A 89 18.79 3.09 3.84
C PHE A 89 19.19 1.64 4.15
N GLU A 90 20.34 1.16 3.63
CA GLU A 90 20.79 -0.25 3.70
C GLU A 90 20.89 -0.80 5.12
N HIS A 91 21.17 0.03 6.13
CA HIS A 91 21.26 -0.39 7.54
C HIS A 91 19.93 -0.33 8.30
N TYR A 92 18.86 0.14 7.66
CA TYR A 92 17.59 0.42 8.32
C TYR A 92 16.42 -0.42 7.80
N ILE A 93 16.61 -1.14 6.69
CA ILE A 93 15.53 -1.86 5.99
C ILE A 93 15.96 -3.29 5.72
N ASP A 94 15.31 -4.22 6.39
CA ASP A 94 15.47 -5.65 6.17
C ASP A 94 14.88 -6.08 4.82
N ASP A 95 15.41 -7.16 4.25
CA ASP A 95 14.94 -7.71 2.96
C ASP A 95 13.44 -8.10 2.97
N GLU A 96 12.91 -8.43 4.15
CA GLU A 96 11.49 -8.76 4.37
C GLU A 96 10.60 -7.52 4.61
N ASP A 97 11.18 -6.32 4.80
CA ASP A 97 10.43 -5.09 5.08
C ASP A 97 9.87 -4.48 3.79
N TRP A 98 8.89 -5.18 3.21
CA TRP A 98 8.23 -4.78 1.98
C TRP A 98 7.52 -3.42 2.11
N ILE A 99 7.07 -3.03 3.30
CA ILE A 99 6.37 -1.75 3.54
C ILE A 99 7.34 -0.60 3.29
N SER A 100 8.49 -0.63 3.96
CA SER A 100 9.52 0.40 3.79
C SER A 100 10.02 0.45 2.33
N GLN A 101 10.22 -0.70 1.71
CA GLN A 101 10.58 -0.79 0.28
C GLN A 101 9.51 -0.14 -0.61
N PHE A 102 8.23 -0.47 -0.42
CA PHE A 102 7.10 0.08 -1.17
C PHE A 102 6.99 1.60 -1.00
N LEU A 103 7.05 2.10 0.24
CA LEU A 103 6.94 3.52 0.53
C LEU A 103 8.09 4.34 -0.09
N LEU A 104 9.32 3.81 -0.07
CA LEU A 104 10.44 4.44 -0.75
C LEU A 104 10.21 4.52 -2.25
N ILE A 105 9.65 3.46 -2.86
CA ILE A 105 9.32 3.46 -4.29
C ILE A 105 8.26 4.50 -4.61
N CYS A 106 7.19 4.55 -3.84
CA CYS A 106 6.14 5.56 -4.01
C CYS A 106 6.70 6.98 -3.89
N LEU A 107 7.54 7.24 -2.87
CA LEU A 107 8.09 8.57 -2.61
C LEU A 107 9.12 9.01 -3.65
N TYR A 108 10.13 8.19 -3.91
CA TYR A 108 11.28 8.58 -4.71
C TYR A 108 11.10 8.30 -6.21
N ARG A 109 10.41 7.22 -6.57
CA ARG A 109 10.28 6.78 -7.96
C ARG A 109 8.96 7.17 -8.60
N LEU A 110 7.86 7.14 -7.83
CA LEU A 110 6.53 7.55 -8.32
C LEU A 110 6.18 9.01 -7.95
N HIS A 111 7.02 9.67 -7.14
CA HIS A 111 6.84 11.06 -6.69
C HIS A 111 5.49 11.31 -6.01
N ILE A 112 4.97 10.31 -5.29
CA ILE A 112 3.75 10.46 -4.51
C ILE A 112 4.07 11.31 -3.28
N PRO A 113 3.34 12.42 -3.05
CA PRO A 113 3.54 13.26 -1.88
C PRO A 113 3.36 12.47 -0.58
N ARG A 114 4.24 12.73 0.40
CA ARG A 114 4.27 11.99 1.67
C ARG A 114 2.94 12.02 2.44
N TYR A 115 2.17 13.11 2.34
CA TYR A 115 0.87 13.24 3.00
C TYR A 115 -0.24 12.37 2.40
N LEU A 116 0.00 11.75 1.24
CA LEU A 116 -0.89 10.77 0.61
C LEU A 116 -0.46 9.32 0.86
N LEU A 117 0.66 9.12 1.55
CA LEU A 117 1.18 7.79 1.86
C LEU A 117 0.75 7.40 3.27
N PHE A 118 0.36 6.13 3.42
CA PHE A 118 0.12 5.53 4.72
C PHE A 118 1.42 5.36 5.51
N LEU A 119 1.29 5.27 6.83
CA LEU A 119 2.34 4.88 7.75
C LEU A 119 2.34 3.36 7.95
N ARG A 120 3.47 2.80 8.40
CA ARG A 120 3.58 1.35 8.64
C ARG A 120 2.50 0.86 9.60
N GLU A 121 2.26 1.65 10.64
CA GLU A 121 1.32 1.39 11.72
C GLU A 121 -0.13 1.33 11.23
N ASP A 122 -0.45 2.02 10.14
CA ASP A 122 -1.78 2.03 9.53
C ASP A 122 -2.17 0.66 8.95
N LEU A 123 -1.17 -0.13 8.51
CA LEU A 123 -1.38 -1.50 8.03
C LEU A 123 -1.33 -2.56 9.13
N GLU A 124 -0.78 -2.21 10.30
CA GLU A 124 -0.62 -3.16 11.42
C GLU A 124 -1.90 -3.27 12.27
N GLN A 125 -2.75 -2.23 12.30
CA GLN A 125 -4.02 -2.21 13.03
C GLN A 125 -5.17 -2.77 12.19
N PHE A 126 -5.79 -3.87 12.65
CA PHE A 126 -6.98 -4.44 12.00
C PHE A 126 -8.25 -3.62 12.30
N GLU A 127 -8.35 -3.05 13.50
CA GLU A 127 -9.48 -2.20 13.90
C GLU A 127 -9.28 -0.75 13.44
N GLY A 128 -10.06 -0.35 12.44
CA GLY A 128 -10.05 1.01 11.93
C GLY A 128 -8.99 1.25 10.86
N PHE A 129 -8.83 0.33 9.90
CA PHE A 129 -8.00 0.51 8.70
C PHE A 129 -8.32 1.83 7.98
N GLU A 130 -9.57 2.27 8.08
CA GLU A 130 -10.08 3.52 7.51
C GLU A 130 -9.73 4.78 8.33
N LYS A 131 -9.19 4.67 9.55
CA LYS A 131 -8.86 5.81 10.43
C LYS A 131 -7.94 6.85 9.77
N PRO A 132 -6.85 6.49 9.08
CA PRO A 132 -6.00 7.48 8.42
C PRO A 132 -6.76 8.23 7.32
N TYR A 133 -7.65 7.55 6.61
CA TYR A 133 -8.47 8.15 5.57
C TYR A 133 -9.58 9.03 6.14
N LYS A 134 -10.23 8.63 7.25
CA LYS A 134 -11.14 9.47 8.05
C LYS A 134 -10.45 10.77 8.47
N GLN A 135 -9.22 10.68 8.98
CA GLN A 135 -8.44 11.86 9.39
C GLN A 135 -8.09 12.74 8.20
N PHE A 136 -7.63 12.16 7.08
CA PHE A 136 -7.31 12.89 5.86
C PHE A 136 -8.52 13.67 5.33
N ILE A 137 -9.69 13.04 5.20
CA ILE A 137 -10.93 13.72 4.80
C ILE A 137 -11.21 14.87 5.76
N THR A 138 -11.20 14.61 7.07
CA THR A 138 -11.48 15.64 8.08
C THR A 138 -10.54 16.85 7.95
N GLU A 139 -9.25 16.63 7.70
CA GLU A 139 -8.24 17.69 7.56
C GLU A 139 -8.39 18.52 6.27
N GLN A 140 -8.90 17.93 5.18
CA GLN A 140 -9.09 18.65 3.90
C GLN A 140 -10.35 19.54 3.87
N TYR A 141 -11.31 19.32 4.78
CA TYR A 141 -12.58 20.07 4.84
C TYR A 141 -12.60 21.15 5.95
N ILE A 142 -11.48 21.44 6.60
CA ILE A 142 -11.31 22.54 7.59
C ILE A 142 -10.82 23.83 6.91
#